data_AF-A0A8T5IHV9-F1
#
_entry.id   AF-A0A8T5IHV9-F1
#
_cell.length_a   1.000
_cell.length_b   1.000
_cell.length_c   1.000
_cell.angle_alpha   90.00
_cell.angle_beta   90.00
_cell.angle_gamma   90.00
#
_symmetry.space_group_name_H-M   'P 1'
#
loop_
_entity.id
_entity.type
_entity.pdbx_description
1 polymer ?
#
loop_
_entity_poly.entity_id
_entity_poly.type
_entity_poly.pdbx_seq_one_letter_code
_entity_poly.pdbx_strand_id
1 'polypeptide(L)'
;MNKSKTKISEQAHRKTNPEVVETIMTAKKSGEVWLNVAGMLSGSRRNCPSLNLGEIDAQAKDGETIVVPGKVLSQGNVTKKIKIIAMNFSEGAKQKIKEAKMEYKSILEEIKSNPSAEGIKILR
;
A
#
# COMPACT_ATOMS: atom_id res chain seq x y z
N MET A 1 8.35 -6.89 13.62
CA MET A 1 7.86 -6.44 14.94
C MET A 1 6.73 -5.45 14.72
N ASN A 2 5.51 -5.81 15.11
CA ASN A 2 4.36 -4.91 15.01
C ASN A 2 4.52 -3.79 16.04
N LYS A 3 4.40 -2.53 15.60
CA LYS A 3 4.52 -1.37 16.50
C LYS A 3 3.27 -1.25 17.36
N SER A 4 3.44 -0.76 18.59
CA SER A 4 2.30 -0.44 19.47
C SER A 4 1.41 0.65 18.88
N LYS A 5 0.09 0.51 19.05
CA LYS A 5 -0.96 1.46 18.61
C LYS A 5 -0.70 2.90 19.05
N THR A 6 -0.06 3.10 20.20
CA THR A 6 0.29 4.42 20.75
C THR A 6 1.41 5.07 19.94
N LYS A 7 2.50 4.34 19.69
CA LYS A 7 3.64 4.83 18.91
C LYS A 7 3.26 5.18 17.46
N ILE A 8 2.37 4.40 16.85
CA ILE A 8 1.84 4.68 15.49
C ILE A 8 1.11 6.03 15.48
N SER A 9 0.32 6.31 16.52
CA SER A 9 -0.42 7.57 16.67
C SER A 9 0.51 8.77 16.79
N GLU A 10 1.50 8.70 17.68
CA GLU A 10 2.48 9.78 17.87
C GLU A 10 3.27 10.06 16.59
N GLN A 11 3.67 9.00 15.88
CA GLN A 11 4.41 9.13 14.63
C GLN A 11 3.55 9.69 13.49
N ALA A 12 2.26 9.36 13.45
CA ALA A 12 1.32 9.94 12.50
C ALA A 12 1.19 11.46 12.70
N HIS A 13 1.07 11.92 13.95
CA HIS A 13 0.95 13.37 14.25
C HIS A 13 2.21 14.17 13.87
N ARG A 14 3.37 13.50 13.73
CA ARG A 14 4.62 14.15 13.26
C ARG A 14 4.68 14.29 11.73
N LYS A 15 3.76 13.70 10.99
CA LYS A 15 3.73 13.77 9.51
C LYS A 15 3.02 15.06 9.08
N THR A 16 3.63 15.75 8.13
CA THR A 16 3.08 16.99 7.56
C THR A 16 1.98 16.75 6.53
N ASN A 17 1.97 15.58 5.87
CA ASN A 17 0.99 15.30 4.82
C ASN A 17 -0.33 14.75 5.43
N PRO A 18 -1.45 15.46 5.29
CA PRO A 18 -2.73 15.09 5.90
C PRO A 18 -3.32 13.78 5.36
N GLU A 19 -3.16 13.48 4.07
CA GLU A 19 -3.64 12.24 3.45
C GLU A 19 -2.96 11.01 4.07
N VAL A 20 -1.68 11.17 4.41
CA VAL A 20 -0.90 10.12 5.07
C VAL A 20 -1.40 9.88 6.49
N VAL A 21 -1.69 10.95 7.22
CA VAL A 21 -2.22 10.88 8.59
C VAL A 21 -3.60 10.21 8.60
N GLU A 22 -4.50 10.60 7.70
CA GLU A 22 -5.84 10.03 7.60
C GLU A 22 -5.80 8.53 7.29
N THR A 23 -4.96 8.14 6.34
CA THR A 23 -4.78 6.73 5.96
C THR A 23 -4.26 5.91 7.15
N ILE A 24 -3.27 6.42 7.90
CA ILE A 24 -2.73 5.75 9.09
C ILE A 24 -3.79 5.61 10.18
N MET A 25 -4.58 6.67 10.43
CA MET A 25 -5.62 6.67 11.45
C MET A 25 -6.75 5.69 11.12
N THR A 26 -7.08 5.55 9.84
CA THR A 26 -8.08 4.60 9.35
C THR A 26 -7.54 3.17 9.46
N ALA A 27 -6.32 2.93 8.96
CA ALA A 27 -5.66 1.63 9.03
C ALA A 27 -5.46 1.13 10.47
N LYS A 28 -5.22 2.04 11.43
CA LYS A 28 -5.11 1.70 12.85
C LYS A 28 -6.40 1.12 13.44
N LYS A 29 -7.57 1.50 12.91
CA LYS A 29 -8.88 1.02 13.36
C LYS A 29 -9.26 -0.32 12.72
N SER A 30 -8.63 -0.68 11.61
CA SER A 30 -9.01 -1.82 10.78
C SER A 30 -8.06 -3.01 11.00
N GLY A 31 -8.42 -3.98 11.85
CA GLY A 31 -7.71 -5.27 11.94
C GLY A 31 -6.20 -5.25 12.24
N GLU A 32 -5.58 -6.42 12.32
CA GLU A 32 -4.13 -6.55 12.59
C GLU A 32 -3.26 -6.34 11.35
N VAL A 33 -3.77 -6.71 10.17
CA VAL A 33 -3.04 -6.58 8.89
C VAL A 33 -2.84 -5.12 8.53
N TRP A 34 -3.90 -4.29 8.59
CA TRP A 34 -3.75 -2.86 8.32
C TRP A 34 -2.99 -2.13 9.43
N LEU A 35 -3.02 -2.65 10.66
CA LEU A 35 -2.16 -2.13 11.72
C LEU A 35 -0.67 -2.31 11.39
N ASN A 36 -0.30 -3.39 10.70
CA ASN A 36 1.06 -3.58 10.18
C ASN A 36 1.39 -2.54 9.09
N VAL A 37 0.48 -2.34 8.12
CA VAL A 37 0.60 -1.31 7.07
C VAL A 37 0.72 0.10 7.68
N ALA A 38 -0.09 0.41 8.69
CA ALA A 38 -0.05 1.66 9.45
C ALA A 38 1.30 1.83 10.19
N GLY A 39 1.83 0.74 10.76
CA GLY A 39 3.15 0.71 11.38
C GLY A 39 4.28 1.06 10.41
N MET A 40 4.17 0.63 9.16
CA MET A 40 5.13 0.96 8.11
C MET A 40 4.98 2.42 7.65
N LEU A 41 3.76 2.86 7.34
CA LEU A 41 3.46 4.23 6.90
C LEU A 41 3.80 5.30 7.94
N SER A 42 3.57 5.00 9.23
CA SER A 42 3.94 5.88 10.34
C SER A 42 5.47 5.99 10.51
N GLY A 43 6.25 5.04 9.99
CA GLY A 43 7.71 5.07 10.02
C GLY A 43 8.32 6.23 9.22
N SER A 44 9.65 6.34 9.27
CA SER A 44 10.37 7.30 8.42
C SER A 44 10.17 6.95 6.94
N ARG A 45 10.28 7.93 6.05
CA ARG A 45 10.11 7.72 4.60
C ARG A 45 11.08 6.67 4.02
N ARG A 46 12.23 6.47 4.67
CA ARG A 46 13.20 5.40 4.36
C ARG A 46 12.65 3.98 4.57
N ASN A 47 11.64 3.82 5.42
CA ASN A 47 10.99 2.52 5.68
C ASN A 47 9.79 2.29 4.75
N CYS A 48 9.37 3.29 3.97
CA CYS A 48 8.34 3.12 2.96
C CYS A 48 9.01 2.64 1.67
N PRO A 49 8.76 1.39 1.24
CA PRO A 49 9.38 0.85 0.05
C PRO A 49 8.89 1.57 -1.21
N SER A 50 9.78 1.69 -2.18
CA SER A 50 9.41 2.06 -3.55
C SER A 50 9.57 0.83 -4.42
N LEU A 51 8.47 0.27 -4.90
CA LEU A 51 8.48 -0.98 -5.65
C LEU A 51 8.19 -0.73 -7.12
N ASN A 52 8.89 -1.48 -7.98
CA ASN A 52 8.67 -1.46 -9.41
C ASN A 52 7.57 -2.43 -9.81
N LEU A 53 6.87 -2.11 -10.89
CA LEU A 53 5.85 -2.98 -11.48
C LEU A 53 6.37 -4.41 -11.76
N GLY A 54 7.60 -4.54 -12.26
CA GLY A 54 8.20 -5.87 -12.50
C GLY A 54 8.46 -6.68 -11.22
N GLU A 55 8.83 -6.03 -10.11
CA GLU A 55 9.02 -6.71 -8.82
C GLU A 55 7.68 -7.19 -8.26
N ILE A 56 6.64 -6.36 -8.40
CA ILE A 56 5.28 -6.71 -8.01
C ILE A 56 4.79 -7.92 -8.83
N ASP A 57 4.96 -7.90 -10.15
CA ASP A 57 4.56 -9.02 -11.01
C ASP A 57 5.28 -10.33 -10.65
N ALA A 58 6.59 -10.27 -10.39
CA ALA A 58 7.37 -11.45 -10.02
C ALA A 58 6.87 -12.11 -8.72
N GLN A 59 6.45 -11.31 -7.74
CA GLN A 59 6.01 -11.80 -6.42
C GLN A 59 4.51 -12.07 -6.33
N ALA A 60 3.71 -11.50 -7.23
CA ALA A 60 2.27 -11.66 -7.24
C ALA A 60 1.83 -12.91 -8.01
N LYS A 61 0.70 -13.48 -7.61
CA LYS A 61 -0.02 -14.50 -8.38
C LYS A 61 -1.26 -13.89 -9.04
N ASP A 62 -1.73 -14.52 -10.11
CA ASP A 62 -2.92 -14.06 -10.83
C ASP A 62 -4.14 -14.04 -9.89
N GLY A 63 -4.87 -12.94 -9.88
CA GLY A 63 -6.02 -12.71 -8.99
C GLY A 63 -5.69 -12.27 -7.56
N GLU A 64 -4.41 -12.11 -7.18
CA GLU A 64 -4.04 -11.63 -5.85
C GLU A 64 -4.16 -10.10 -5.71
N THR A 65 -4.36 -9.68 -4.46
CA THR A 65 -4.39 -8.27 -4.06
C THR A 65 -3.10 -7.91 -3.36
N ILE A 66 -2.33 -7.00 -3.96
CA ILE A 66 -1.02 -6.57 -3.49
C ILE A 66 -1.12 -5.20 -2.84
N VAL A 67 -0.65 -5.09 -1.60
CA VAL A 67 -0.55 -3.81 -0.88
C VAL A 67 0.91 -3.37 -0.77
N VAL A 68 1.18 -2.15 -1.23
CA VAL A 68 2.48 -1.49 -1.14
C VAL A 68 2.35 -0.27 -0.21
N PRO A 69 2.94 -0.29 1.00
CA PRO A 69 2.86 0.80 1.99
C PRO A 69 3.72 2.03 1.63
N GLY A 70 3.94 2.27 0.34
CA GLY A 70 4.83 3.28 -0.20
C GLY A 70 4.48 3.65 -1.63
N LYS A 71 5.50 3.87 -2.47
CA LYS A 71 5.33 4.36 -3.84
C LYS A 71 5.50 3.22 -4.85
N VAL A 72 4.63 3.19 -5.87
CA VAL A 72 4.79 2.28 -7.01
C VAL A 72 5.37 3.03 -8.20
N LEU A 73 6.40 2.44 -8.81
CA LEU A 73 7.17 2.97 -9.93
C LEU A 73 6.92 2.15 -11.20
N SER A 74 7.10 2.77 -12.36
CA SER A 74 6.71 2.22 -13.67
C SER A 74 7.69 1.21 -14.27
N GLN A 75 8.81 0.90 -13.61
CA GLN A 75 9.85 0.07 -14.20
C GLN A 75 9.40 -1.40 -14.28
N GLY A 76 9.69 -2.05 -15.41
CA GLY A 76 9.23 -3.40 -15.71
C GLY A 76 7.83 -3.46 -16.34
N ASN A 77 7.37 -4.68 -16.59
CA ASN A 77 6.04 -4.97 -17.13
C ASN A 77 5.24 -5.75 -16.10
N VAL A 78 3.93 -5.55 -16.11
CA VAL A 78 2.99 -6.42 -15.39
C VAL A 78 2.21 -7.19 -16.43
N THR A 79 2.23 -8.51 -16.30
CA THR A 79 1.56 -9.45 -17.20
C THR A 79 0.38 -10.13 -16.52
N LYS A 80 0.45 -10.29 -15.19
CA LYS A 80 -0.57 -10.94 -14.38
C LYS A 80 -1.72 -9.99 -14.05
N LYS A 81 -2.94 -10.50 -14.00
CA LYS A 81 -4.11 -9.72 -13.56
C LYS A 81 -4.14 -9.64 -12.05
N ILE A 82 -3.59 -8.56 -11.51
CA ILE A 82 -3.50 -8.32 -10.07
C ILE A 82 -4.14 -6.99 -9.71
N LYS A 83 -4.60 -6.88 -8.46
CA LYS A 83 -5.08 -5.62 -7.88
C LYS A 83 -3.95 -4.98 -7.09
N ILE A 84 -3.53 -3.78 -7.50
CA ILE A 84 -2.42 -3.08 -6.85
C ILE A 84 -2.96 -1.94 -5.99
N ILE A 85 -2.64 -1.98 -4.70
CA ILE A 85 -3.01 -0.95 -3.74
C ILE A 85 -1.73 -0.29 -3.24
N ALA A 86 -1.65 1.03 -3.35
CA ALA A 86 -0.49 1.76 -2.86
C ALA A 86 -0.85 3.10 -2.25
N MET A 87 0.12 3.68 -1.55
CA MET A 87 -0.01 5.04 -1.04
C MET A 87 0.07 6.06 -2.17
N ASN A 88 0.98 5.82 -3.11
CA ASN A 88 1.16 6.71 -4.24
C ASN A 88 1.67 5.97 -5.47
N PHE A 89 1.29 6.42 -6.64
CA PHE A 89 1.68 5.83 -7.92
C PHE A 89 2.37 6.88 -8.78
N SER A 90 3.50 6.52 -9.40
CA SER A 90 4.10 7.34 -10.44
C SER A 90 3.17 7.45 -11.65
N GLU A 91 3.21 8.57 -12.37
CA GLU A 91 2.36 8.79 -13.54
C GLU A 91 2.54 7.70 -14.61
N GLY A 92 3.79 7.33 -14.89
CA GLY A 92 4.08 6.21 -15.80
C GLY A 92 3.59 4.87 -15.27
N ALA A 93 3.46 4.70 -13.95
CA ALA A 93 2.92 3.46 -13.38
C ALA A 93 1.41 3.41 -13.58
N LYS A 94 0.71 4.52 -13.35
CA LYS A 94 -0.73 4.64 -13.62
C LYS A 94 -1.06 4.36 -15.09
N GLN A 95 -0.24 4.87 -16.02
CA GLN A 95 -0.41 4.61 -17.46
C GLN A 95 -0.29 3.12 -17.76
N LYS A 96 0.83 2.48 -17.37
CA LYS A 96 1.03 1.04 -17.58
C LYS A 96 -0.06 0.16 -16.96
N ILE A 97 -0.51 0.50 -15.76
CA ILE A 97 -1.58 -0.26 -15.09
C ILE A 97 -2.90 -0.13 -15.87
N LYS A 98 -3.22 1.08 -16.36
CA LYS A 98 -4.40 1.30 -17.22
C LYS A 98 -4.29 0.55 -18.56
N GLU A 99 -3.13 0.59 -19.20
CA GLU A 99 -2.85 -0.15 -20.45
C GLU A 99 -3.01 -1.66 -20.26
N ALA A 100 -2.53 -2.18 -19.14
CA ALA A 100 -2.68 -3.58 -18.76
C ALA A 100 -4.12 -3.95 -18.29
N LYS A 101 -5.07 -3.00 -18.29
CA LYS A 101 -6.46 -3.17 -17.84
C LYS A 101 -6.58 -3.77 -16.44
N MET A 102 -5.67 -3.40 -15.56
CA MET A 102 -5.66 -3.85 -14.17
C MET A 102 -6.33 -2.83 -13.25
N GLU A 103 -6.80 -3.31 -12.11
CA GLU A 103 -7.35 -2.45 -11.06
C GLU A 103 -6.21 -1.92 -10.16
N TYR A 104 -6.20 -0.61 -9.94
CA TYR A 104 -5.43 0.00 -8.86
C TYR A 104 -6.31 0.80 -7.93
N LYS A 105 -5.99 0.79 -6.64
CA LYS A 105 -6.71 1.53 -5.60
C LYS A 105 -5.76 2.19 -4.62
N SER A 106 -6.27 3.19 -3.91
CA SER A 106 -5.56 3.79 -2.79
C SER A 106 -5.73 2.94 -1.53
N ILE A 107 -4.75 2.94 -0.63
CA ILE A 107 -4.85 2.21 0.66
C ILE A 107 -6.12 2.59 1.42
N LEU A 108 -6.48 3.88 1.41
CA LEU A 108 -7.67 4.40 2.08
C LEU A 108 -8.98 3.83 1.51
N GLU A 109 -9.06 3.63 0.20
CA GLU A 109 -10.23 3.05 -0.47
C GLU A 109 -10.34 1.56 -0.17
N GLU A 110 -9.23 0.85 -0.18
CA GLU A 110 -9.24 -0.58 0.12
C GLU A 110 -9.61 -0.85 1.58
N ILE A 111 -9.14 -0.04 2.53
CA ILE A 111 -9.53 -0.20 3.93
C ILE A 111 -11.04 -0.02 4.12
N LYS A 112 -11.67 0.89 3.36
CA LYS A 112 -13.13 1.10 3.39
C LYS A 112 -13.89 -0.07 2.75
N SER A 113 -13.33 -0.65 1.69
CA SER A 113 -13.97 -1.73 0.93
C SER A 113 -13.77 -3.11 1.56
N ASN A 114 -12.62 -3.37 2.18
CA ASN A 114 -12.25 -4.65 2.79
C ASN A 114 -11.49 -4.45 4.12
N PRO A 115 -12.21 -4.17 5.22
CA PRO A 115 -11.58 -3.95 6.52
C PRO A 115 -10.90 -5.21 7.10
N SER A 116 -11.29 -6.41 6.65
CA SER A 116 -10.72 -7.69 7.13
C SER A 116 -9.38 -8.04 6.48
N ALA A 117 -8.99 -7.37 5.39
CA ALA A 117 -7.74 -7.63 4.67
C ALA A 117 -7.55 -9.11 4.23
N GLU A 118 -8.63 -9.82 3.93
CA GLU A 118 -8.55 -11.22 3.50
C GLU A 118 -7.94 -11.31 2.09
N GLY A 119 -6.96 -12.19 1.92
CA GLY A 119 -6.28 -12.40 0.63
C GLY A 119 -5.29 -11.28 0.24
N ILE A 120 -4.93 -10.39 1.17
CA ILE A 120 -3.97 -9.32 0.91
C ILE A 120 -2.53 -9.79 1.15
N LYS A 121 -1.67 -9.51 0.18
CA LYS A 121 -0.22 -9.71 0.30
C LYS A 121 0.49 -8.36 0.37
N ILE A 122 1.13 -8.10 1.52
CA ILE A 122 1.89 -6.87 1.75
C ILE A 122 3.30 -7.09 1.21
N LEU A 123 3.74 -6.25 0.27
CA LEU A 123 5.11 -6.25 -0.23
C LEU A 123 5.94 -5.17 0.47
N ARG A 124 7.19 -5.50 0.73
CA ARG A 124 8.18 -4.66 1.43
C ARG A 124 9.53 -4.70 0.73
#